data_AF-A0A6J4FTM7-F1
#
_entry.id   AF-A0A6J4FTM7-F1
#
_cell.length_a   1.000
_cell.length_b   1.000
_cell.length_c   1.000
_cell.angle_alpha   90.00
_cell.angle_beta   90.00
_cell.angle_gamma   90.00
#
_symmetry.space_group_name_H-M   'P 1'
#
loop_
_entity.id
_entity.type
_entity.pdbx_description
1 polymer ?
#
loop_
_entity_poly.entity_id
_entity_poly.type
_entity_poly.pdbx_seq_one_letter_code
_entity_poly.pdbx_strand_id
1 'polypeptide(L)'
;MSGAGDLLSMSLADLVEERKRLDGLLDDALEQFARFEEEFNPRMKVAPPDQLPALMAERANVEELLGIATLVDQIDLVRLRIDALKAG
;
A
#
# COMPACT_ATOMS: atom_id res chain seq x y z
N MET A 1 0.71 -5.81 -17.60
CA MET A 1 0.50 -4.37 -17.83
C MET A 1 -0.96 -4.13 -18.24
N SER A 2 -1.92 -4.28 -17.33
CA SER A 2 -3.36 -4.12 -17.66
C SER A 2 -4.15 -3.22 -16.71
N GLY A 3 -3.55 -2.60 -15.69
CA GLY A 3 -4.30 -1.82 -14.69
C GLY A 3 -4.88 -0.48 -15.20
N ALA A 4 -4.14 0.26 -16.04
CA ALA A 4 -4.57 1.59 -16.48
C ALA A 4 -5.70 1.56 -17.52
N GLY A 5 -5.79 0.49 -18.32
CA GLY A 5 -6.84 0.32 -19.33
C GLY A 5 -8.22 0.12 -18.69
N ASP A 6 -8.27 -0.57 -17.56
CA ASP A 6 -9.51 -0.91 -16.86
C ASP A 6 -10.13 0.35 -16.20
N LEU A 7 -9.29 1.18 -15.57
CA LEU A 7 -9.72 2.43 -14.91
C LEU A 7 -10.34 3.46 -15.86
N LEU A 8 -9.93 3.46 -17.14
CA LEU A 8 -10.46 4.41 -18.13
C LEU A 8 -11.90 4.09 -18.54
N SER A 9 -12.28 2.80 -18.51
CA SER A 9 -13.63 2.31 -18.86
C SER A 9 -14.61 2.29 -17.70
N MET A 10 -14.16 2.41 -16.45
CA MET A 10 -15.03 2.38 -15.27
C MET A 10 -15.91 3.62 -15.17
N SER A 11 -17.14 3.43 -14.66
CA SER A 11 -18.01 4.55 -14.33
C SER A 11 -17.53 5.27 -13.07
N LEU A 12 -18.03 6.50 -12.85
CA LEU A 12 -17.75 7.24 -11.61
C LEU A 12 -18.17 6.45 -10.36
N ALA A 13 -19.28 5.72 -10.41
CA ALA A 13 -19.75 4.91 -9.29
C ALA A 13 -18.79 3.76 -9.01
N ASP A 14 -18.34 3.05 -10.05
CA ASP A 14 -17.40 1.93 -9.92
C ASP A 14 -16.04 2.41 -9.39
N LEU A 15 -15.55 3.56 -9.85
CA LEU A 15 -14.31 4.14 -9.35
C LEU A 15 -14.39 4.53 -7.86
N VAL A 16 -15.54 5.01 -7.40
CA VAL A 16 -15.74 5.32 -5.97
C VAL A 16 -15.73 4.05 -5.12
N GLU A 17 -16.38 2.98 -5.58
CA GLU A 17 -16.36 1.69 -4.88
C GLU A 17 -14.96 1.05 -4.91
N GLU A 18 -14.26 1.14 -6.03
CA GLU A 18 -12.90 0.65 -6.16
C GLU A 18 -11.93 1.42 -5.25
N ARG A 19 -12.07 2.74 -5.14
CA ARG A 19 -11.30 3.53 -4.17
C ARG A 19 -11.54 3.05 -2.76
N LYS A 20 -12.80 2.84 -2.34
CA LYS A 20 -13.13 2.34 -1.00
C LYS A 20 -12.52 0.97 -0.75
N ARG A 21 -12.55 0.08 -1.75
CA ARG A 21 -11.93 -1.25 -1.67
C ARG A 21 -10.41 -1.13 -1.46
N LEU A 22 -9.74 -0.28 -2.22
CA LEU A 22 -8.30 -0.05 -2.10
C LEU A 22 -7.93 0.62 -0.77
N ASP A 23 -8.71 1.60 -0.30
CA ASP A 23 -8.53 2.24 1.00
C ASP A 23 -8.62 1.18 2.13
N GLY A 24 -9.61 0.27 2.08
CA GLY A 24 -9.72 -0.82 3.06
C GLY A 24 -8.55 -1.81 3.03
N LEU A 25 -8.05 -2.14 1.83
CA LEU A 25 -6.85 -2.97 1.71
C LEU A 25 -5.59 -2.27 2.25
N LEU A 26 -5.49 -0.95 2.06
CA LEU A 26 -4.39 -0.17 2.61
C LEU A 26 -4.45 -0.14 4.13
N ASP A 27 -5.63 0.06 4.72
CA ASP A 27 -5.82 0.01 6.17
C ASP A 27 -5.40 -1.35 6.74
N ASP A 28 -5.85 -2.46 6.12
CA ASP A 28 -5.47 -3.82 6.53
C ASP A 28 -3.97 -4.08 6.41
N ALA A 29 -3.32 -3.57 5.35
CA ALA A 29 -1.88 -3.69 5.14
C ALA A 29 -1.09 -2.89 6.17
N LEU A 30 -1.53 -1.67 6.48
CA LEU A 30 -0.91 -0.82 7.50
C LEU A 30 -1.05 -1.41 8.90
N GLU A 31 -2.21 -2.00 9.22
CA GLU A 31 -2.41 -2.69 10.50
C GLU A 31 -1.47 -3.90 10.64
N GLN A 32 -1.34 -4.71 9.59
CA GLN A 32 -0.40 -5.84 9.58
C GLN A 32 1.05 -5.38 9.73
N PHE A 33 1.45 -4.32 9.03
CA PHE A 33 2.79 -3.77 9.16
C PHE A 33 3.05 -3.23 10.56
N ALA A 34 2.07 -2.55 11.17
CA ALA A 34 2.19 -2.05 12.54
C ALA A 34 2.39 -3.20 13.54
N ARG A 35 1.62 -4.29 13.44
CA ARG A 35 1.79 -5.49 14.28
C ARG A 35 3.17 -6.13 14.09
N PHE A 36 3.64 -6.22 12.84
CA PHE A 36 5.00 -6.69 12.56
C PHE A 36 6.04 -5.79 13.24
N GLU A 37 5.93 -4.46 13.10
CA GLU A 37 6.87 -3.51 13.70
C GLU A 37 6.86 -3.58 15.24
N GLU A 38 5.72 -3.84 15.88
CA GLU A 38 5.64 -4.05 17.34
C GLU A 38 6.51 -5.22 17.81
N GLU A 39 6.48 -6.34 17.10
CA GLU A 39 7.30 -7.52 17.39
C GLU A 39 8.75 -7.36 16.93
N PHE A 40 8.98 -6.61 15.85
CA PHE A 40 10.26 -6.47 15.19
C PHE A 40 11.18 -5.44 15.87
N ASN A 41 10.62 -4.31 16.33
CA ASN A 41 11.38 -3.24 16.95
C ASN A 41 12.25 -3.66 18.15
N PRO A 42 11.79 -4.54 19.06
CA PRO A 42 12.63 -5.09 20.11
C PRO A 42 13.88 -5.83 19.58
N ARG A 43 13.74 -6.60 18.49
CA ARG A 43 14.87 -7.31 17.85
C ARG A 43 15.90 -6.33 17.33
N MET A 44 15.44 -5.27 16.64
CA MET A 44 16.29 -4.19 16.15
C MET A 44 17.06 -3.47 17.25
N LYS A 45 16.42 -3.21 18.40
CA LYS A 45 17.03 -2.46 19.51
C LYS A 45 18.20 -3.19 20.17
N VAL A 46 18.21 -4.51 20.14
CA VAL A 46 19.23 -5.34 20.81
C VAL A 46 20.21 -6.00 19.84
N ALA A 47 19.98 -5.86 18.53
CA ALA A 47 20.80 -6.47 17.51
C ALA A 47 22.21 -5.84 17.44
N PRO A 48 23.26 -6.66 17.32
CA PRO A 48 24.60 -6.19 16.97
C PRO A 48 24.64 -5.41 15.64
N PRO A 49 25.56 -4.44 15.47
CA PRO A 49 25.63 -3.60 14.27
C PRO A 49 25.77 -4.38 12.95
N ASP A 50 26.44 -5.52 12.95
CA ASP A 50 26.63 -6.41 11.80
C ASP A 50 25.35 -7.17 11.41
N GLN A 51 24.35 -7.26 12.30
CA GLN A 51 23.05 -7.89 12.03
C GLN A 51 21.98 -6.89 11.58
N LEU A 52 22.18 -5.58 11.83
CA LEU A 52 21.23 -4.54 11.44
C LEU A 52 20.91 -4.53 9.93
N PRO A 53 21.87 -4.72 8.99
CA PRO A 53 21.55 -4.75 7.56
C PRO A 53 20.56 -5.87 7.18
N ALA A 54 20.72 -7.06 7.77
CA ALA A 54 19.84 -8.19 7.51
C ALA A 54 18.42 -7.94 8.05
N LEU A 55 18.31 -7.34 9.23
CA LEU A 55 17.04 -6.94 9.80
C LEU A 55 16.36 -5.84 8.97
N MET A 56 17.10 -4.84 8.49
CA MET A 56 16.54 -3.82 7.59
C MET A 56 16.04 -4.42 6.28
N ALA A 57 16.73 -5.43 5.74
CA ALA A 57 16.26 -6.17 4.59
C ALA A 57 14.99 -6.98 4.88
N GLU A 58 14.88 -7.62 6.05
CA GLU A 58 13.65 -8.30 6.49
C GLU A 58 12.47 -7.33 6.55
N ARG A 59 12.65 -6.17 7.19
CA ARG A 59 11.62 -5.12 7.27
C ARG A 59 11.19 -4.64 5.89
N ALA A 60 12.14 -4.35 5.00
CA ALA A 60 11.84 -3.91 3.64
C ALA A 60 11.08 -4.97 2.84
N ASN A 61 11.43 -6.25 2.99
CA ASN A 61 10.72 -7.34 2.33
C ASN A 61 9.27 -7.45 2.84
N VAL A 62 9.02 -7.27 4.14
CA VAL A 62 7.66 -7.30 4.69
C VAL A 62 6.83 -6.13 4.15
N GLU A 63 7.41 -4.93 4.08
CA GLU A 63 6.77 -3.74 3.50
C GLU A 63 6.41 -3.95 2.02
N GLU A 64 7.33 -4.55 1.25
CA GLU A 64 7.10 -4.90 -0.16
C GLU A 64 6.00 -5.97 -0.32
N LEU A 65 6.02 -7.02 0.50
CA LEU A 65 5.01 -8.08 0.47
C LEU A 65 3.61 -7.59 0.79
N LEU A 66 3.48 -6.62 1.71
CA LEU A 66 2.21 -5.98 2.02
C LEU A 66 1.74 -5.03 0.90
N GLY A 67 2.62 -4.68 -0.04
CA GLY A 67 2.28 -3.90 -1.23
C GLY A 67 1.80 -2.48 -0.92
N ILE A 68 2.17 -1.92 0.23
CA ILE A 68 1.65 -0.62 0.72
C ILE A 68 1.87 0.48 -0.31
N ALA A 69 3.08 0.61 -0.87
CA ALA A 69 3.38 1.61 -1.89
C ALA A 69 2.54 1.42 -3.16
N THR A 70 2.34 0.16 -3.59
CA THR A 70 1.52 -0.15 -4.77
C THR A 70 0.05 0.20 -4.54
N LEU A 71 -0.48 -0.04 -3.35
CA LEU A 71 -1.85 0.34 -2.99
C LEU A 71 -2.02 1.86 -3.02
N VAL A 72 -1.07 2.61 -2.47
CA VAL A 72 -1.08 4.09 -2.52
C VAL A 72 -1.07 4.60 -3.96
N ASP A 73 -0.17 4.08 -4.80
CA ASP A 73 -0.09 4.47 -6.22
C ASP A 73 -1.42 4.21 -6.95
N GLN A 74 -2.07 3.06 -6.68
CA GLN A 74 -3.36 2.72 -7.27
C GLN A 74 -4.49 3.65 -6.80
N ILE A 75 -4.53 3.97 -5.50
CA ILE A 75 -5.52 4.89 -4.92
C ILE A 75 -5.38 6.27 -5.56
N ASP A 76 -4.16 6.78 -5.73
CA ASP A 76 -3.93 8.09 -6.32
C ASP A 76 -4.34 8.13 -7.79
N LEU A 77 -4.07 7.07 -8.56
CA LEU A 77 -4.58 6.96 -9.93
C LEU A 77 -6.12 6.98 -10.00
N VAL A 78 -6.80 6.27 -9.08
CA VAL A 78 -8.26 6.27 -9.00
C VAL A 78 -8.79 7.65 -8.63
N ARG A 79 -8.17 8.34 -7.67
CA ARG A 79 -8.54 9.72 -7.26
C ARG A 79 -8.43 10.69 -8.43
N LEU A 80 -7.32 10.66 -9.16
CA LEU A 80 -7.14 11.49 -10.35
C LEU A 80 -8.22 11.24 -11.41
N ARG A 81 -8.62 9.99 -11.61
CA ARG A 81 -9.68 9.64 -12.57
C ARG A 81 -11.06 10.12 -12.11
N ILE A 82 -11.38 9.97 -10.83
CA ILE A 82 -12.62 10.49 -10.24
C ILE A 82 -12.71 12.00 -10.43
N ASP A 83 -11.63 12.73 -10.14
CA ASP A 83 -11.59 14.19 -10.25
C ASP A 83 -11.78 14.64 -11.70
N ALA A 84 -11.13 13.96 -12.65
CA ALA A 84 -11.30 14.22 -14.08
C ALA A 84 -12.76 14.02 -14.56
N LEU A 85 -13.45 12.99 -14.05
CA LEU A 85 -14.85 12.72 -14.40
C LEU A 85 -15.85 13.68 -13.73
N LYS A 86 -15.50 14.29 -12.60
CA LYS A 86 -16.34 15.29 -11.92
C LYS A 86 -16.20 16.70 -12.49
N ALA A 87 -15.06 16.99 -13.12
CA ALA A 87 -14.75 18.30 -13.68
C ALA A 87 -15.24 18.49 -15.13
N GLY A 88 -15.58 17.38 -15.83
CA GLY A 88 -16.20 17.37 -17.15
C GLY A 88 -17.72 17.30 -17.08
#